data_AF-A0A963HKH8-F1
#
_entry.id   AF-A0A963HKH8-F1
#
_cell.length_a   1.000
_cell.length_b   1.000
_cell.length_c   1.000
_cell.angle_alpha   90.00
_cell.angle_beta   90.00
_cell.angle_gamma   90.00
#
_symmetry.space_group_name_H-M   'P 1'
#
loop_
_entity.id
_entity.type
_entity.pdbx_description
1 polymer ?
#
loop_
_entity_poly.entity_id
_entity_poly.type
_entity_poly.pdbx_seq_one_letter_code
_entity_poly.pdbx_strand_id
1 'polypeptide(L)' 'MPGIRVKENEPFEVAIRRFKRTIEKTGVLTELRSREFYEKPT' A
#
# COMPACT_ATOMS: atom_id res chain seq x y z
N MET A 1 -5.19 7.04 2.68
CA MET A 1 -5.27 5.56 2.66
C MET A 1 -5.40 5.09 1.21
N PRO A 2 -4.58 4.14 0.74
CA PRO A 2 -4.76 3.55 -0.57
C PRO A 2 -6.03 2.71 -0.58
N GLY A 3 -7.08 3.21 -1.22
CA GLY A 3 -8.35 2.50 -1.41
C GLY A 3 -8.55 2.19 -2.89
N ILE A 4 -8.81 0.93 -3.22
CA ILE A 4 -9.18 0.52 -4.57
C ILE A 4 -10.67 0.24 -4.61
N ARG A 5 -11.37 0.98 -5.46
CA ARG A 5 -12.76 0.67 -5.83
C ARG A 5 -12.74 -0.45 -6.86
N VAL A 6 -13.27 -1.60 -6.48
CA VAL A 6 -13.50 -2.73 -7.38
C VAL A 6 -14.68 -2.37 -8.29
N LYS A 7 -14.52 -2.55 -9.61
CA LYS A 7 -15.62 -2.38 -10.58
C LYS A 7 -16.45 -3.67 -10.64
N GLU A 8 -17.75 -3.57 -10.90
CA GLU A 8 -18.71 -4.71 -10.88
C GLU A 8 -18.37 -5.86 -11.85
N ASN A 9 -17.58 -5.61 -12.91
CA ASN A 9 -17.15 -6.63 -13.88
C ASN A 9 -15.65 -6.96 -13.79
N GLU A 10 -14.99 -6.67 -12.68
CA GLU A 10 -13.56 -6.92 -12.54
C GLU A 10 -13.29 -8.27 -11.85
N PRO A 11 -12.46 -9.16 -12.44
CA PRO A 11 -12.06 -10.39 -11.77
C PRO A 11 -11.28 -10.08 -10.48
N PHE A 12 -11.63 -10.77 -9.39
CA PHE A 12 -11.07 -10.55 -8.06
C PHE A 12 -9.52 -10.55 -8.03
N GLU A 13 -8.89 -11.44 -8.79
CA GLU A 13 -7.42 -11.53 -8.88
C GLU A 13 -6.79 -10.25 -9.44
N VAL A 14 -7.46 -9.58 -10.38
CA VAL A 14 -7.00 -8.34 -10.99
C VAL A 14 -7.07 -7.19 -9.98
N ALA A 15 -8.14 -7.15 -9.19
CA ALA A 15 -8.30 -6.17 -8.11
C ALA A 15 -7.21 -6.33 -7.04
N ILE A 16 -6.91 -7.57 -6.61
CA ILE A 16 -5.81 -7.86 -5.67
C ILE A 16 -4.47 -7.42 -6.24
N ARG A 17 -4.21 -7.68 -7.52
CA ARG A 17 -2.94 -7.33 -8.15
C ARG A 17 -2.72 -5.82 -8.19
N ARG A 18 -3.77 -5.03 -8.46
CA ARG A 18 -3.71 -3.56 -8.36
C ARG A 18 -3.51 -3.10 -6.92
N PHE A 19 -4.13 -3.77 -5.96
CA PHE A 19 -3.98 -3.47 -4.54
C PHE A 19 -2.55 -3.65 -4.05
N LYS A 20 -1.93 -4.79 -4.36
CA LYS A 20 -0.52 -5.03 -4.04
C LYS A 20 0.40 -3.95 -4.64
N ARG A 21 0.23 -3.63 -5.94
CA ARG A 21 1.00 -2.56 -6.60
C ARG A 21 0.82 -1.18 -5.95
N THR A 22 -0.40 -0.86 -5.51
CA THR A 22 -0.69 0.45 -4.92
C THR A 22 -0.04 0.57 -3.54
N ILE A 23 -0.08 -0.49 -2.73
CA ILE A 23 0.61 -0.53 -1.43
C ILE A 23 2.13 -0.41 -1.61
N GLU A 24 2.70 -1.19 -2.53
CA GLU A 24 4.14 -1.14 -2.83
C GLU A 24 4.56 0.25 -3.29
N LYS A 25 3.82 0.87 -4.21
CA LYS A 25 4.11 2.22 -4.72
C LYS A 25 4.00 3.31 -3.65
N THR A 26 3.07 3.16 -2.71
CA THR A 26 2.86 4.15 -1.65
C THR A 26 3.96 4.08 -0.59
N GLY A 27 4.75 2.99 -0.54
CA GLY A 27 5.88 2.88 0.38
C GLY A 27 5.46 2.75 1.85
N VAL A 28 4.18 2.46 2.13
CA VAL A 28 3.62 2.39 3.49
C VAL A 28 4.39 1.39 4.37
N LEU A 29 4.82 0.27 3.78
CA LEU A 29 5.62 -0.73 4.49
C LEU A 29 7.01 -0.21 4.88
N THR A 30 7.63 0.60 4.02
CA THR A 30 8.92 1.23 4.28
C THR A 30 8.78 2.30 5.36
N GLU A 31 7.74 3.12 5.28
CA GLU A 31 7.43 4.15 6.26
C GLU A 31 7.14 3.55 7.64
N LEU A 32 6.37 2.45 7.69
CA LEU A 32 6.13 1.70 8.93
C LEU A 32 7.43 1.20 9.55
N ARG A 33 8.32 0.59 8.76
CA ARG A 33 9.64 0.13 9.25
C ARG A 33 10.51 1.26 9.76
N SER A 34 10.54 2.41 9.08
CA SER A 34 11.29 3.58 9.56
C SER A 34 10.74 4.15 10.87
N ARG A 35 9.45 3.94 11.15
CA ARG A 35 8.78 4.41 12.37
C ARG A 35 8.84 3.40 13.52
N GLU A 36 9.36 2.19 13.30
CA GLU A 36 9.56 1.23 14.39
C GLU A 36 10.58 1.75 15.42
N PHE A 37 11.50 2.60 14.99
CA PHE A 37 12.51 3.20 15.85
C PHE A 37 12.43 4.72 15.76
N TYR A 38 12.59 5.39 16.90
CA TYR A 38 12.64 6.85 16.94
C TYR A 38 13.98 7.34 16.38
N GLU A 39 13.98 7.87 15.16
CA GLU A 39 15.13 8.62 14.64
C GLU A 39 15.11 10.03 15.23
N LYS A 40 16.16 10.35 15.99
CA LYS A 40 16.34 11.67 16.57
C LYS A 40 16.68 12.66 15.44
N PRO A 41 15.91 13.75 15.25
CA PRO A 41 16.27 14.78 14.29
C PRO A 41 17.60 15.42 14.73
N THR A 42 18.53 15.58 13.77
CA THR A 42 19.87 16.13 13.99
C THR A 42 19.82 17.55 14.54
#